data_AF-A0A7D5N1F7-F1
#
_entry.id   AF-A0A7D5N1F7-F1
#
_cell.length_a   1.000
_cell.length_b   1.000
_cell.length_c   1.000
_cell.angle_alpha   90.00
_cell.angle_beta   90.00
_cell.angle_gamma   90.00
#
_symmetry.space_group_name_H-M   'P 1'
#
loop_
_entity.id
_entity.type
_entity.pdbx_description
1 polymer ?
#
loop_
_entity_poly.entity_id
_entity_poly.type
_entity_poly.pdbx_seq_one_letter_code
_entity_poly.pdbx_strand_id
1 'polypeptide(L)'
;MADNVKDLRLLLAYECKFDVNLTDDEGRTALHWAVIKDSISCIEFLLQNGARQDIPDRFKNSKDYAAKSTNKDVLKLFNISEEDQVLVSLAFSGMKL
;
A
#
# COMPACT_ATOMS: atom_id res chain seq x y z
N MET A 1 -21.86 7.74 -1.67
CA MET A 1 -20.82 8.43 -2.47
C MET A 1 -20.58 9.78 -1.83
N ALA A 2 -19.75 9.82 -0.79
CA ALA A 2 -19.24 11.07 -0.23
C ALA A 2 -17.75 11.11 -0.61
N ASP A 3 -17.34 12.22 -1.22
CA ASP A 3 -15.99 12.45 -1.71
C ASP A 3 -15.00 12.55 -0.54
N ASN A 4 -14.45 11.41 -0.13
CA ASN A 4 -13.34 11.30 0.83
C ASN A 4 -12.11 12.16 0.43
N VAL A 5 -12.04 12.60 -0.83
CA VAL A 5 -10.99 13.45 -1.37
C VAL A 5 -11.03 14.86 -0.75
N LYS A 6 -12.23 15.40 -0.44
CA LYS A 6 -12.35 16.72 0.19
C LYS A 6 -11.89 16.71 1.65
N ASP A 7 -12.20 15.64 2.38
CA ASP A 7 -11.81 15.47 3.78
C ASP A 7 -10.31 15.23 3.90
N LEU A 8 -9.70 14.47 2.98
CA LEU A 8 -8.24 14.34 2.89
C LEU A 8 -7.55 15.69 2.63
N ARG A 9 -8.15 16.54 1.77
CA ARG A 9 -7.60 17.87 1.46
C ARG A 9 -7.68 18.84 2.64
N LEU A 10 -8.72 18.72 3.47
CA LEU A 10 -8.87 19.50 4.70
C LEU A 10 -7.91 19.04 5.80
N LEU A 11 -7.65 17.73 5.92
CA LEU A 11 -6.67 17.18 6.87
C LEU A 11 -5.24 17.64 6.51
N LEU A 12 -4.94 17.79 5.22
CA LEU A 12 -3.66 18.28 4.71
C LEU A 12 -3.48 19.81 4.85
N ALA A 13 -4.56 20.57 5.03
CA ALA A 13 -4.54 22.04 5.05
C ALA A 13 -4.24 22.65 6.43
N TYR A 14 -4.41 21.89 7.51
CA TYR A 14 -3.90 22.28 8.83
C TYR A 14 -2.48 21.74 8.97
N GLU A 15 -1.55 22.56 9.45
CA GLU A 15 -0.11 22.27 9.62
C GLU A 15 0.21 21.13 10.61
N CYS A 16 -0.60 20.09 10.70
CA CYS A 16 -0.22 18.82 11.26
C CYS A 16 0.67 18.13 10.21
N LYS A 17 1.95 17.97 10.50
CA LYS A 17 2.78 16.97 9.83
C LYS A 17 2.10 15.61 10.00
N PHE A 18 1.26 15.24 9.04
CA PHE A 18 0.61 13.95 9.01
C PHE A 18 1.69 12.91 8.73
N ASP A 19 1.97 12.06 9.71
CA ASP A 19 2.87 10.95 9.50
C ASP A 19 2.16 9.91 8.61
N VAL A 20 2.59 9.86 7.35
CA VAL A 20 2.06 8.98 6.31
C VAL A 20 2.21 7.49 6.66
N ASN A 21 3.05 7.17 7.64
CA ASN A 21 3.37 5.82 8.08
C ASN A 21 2.61 5.39 9.35
N LEU A 22 1.65 6.19 9.82
CA LEU A 22 0.78 5.81 10.94
C LEU A 22 0.05 4.49 10.63
N THR A 23 -0.02 3.65 11.65
CA THR A 23 -0.66 2.34 11.58
C THR A 23 -1.98 2.32 12.34
N ASP A 24 -2.96 1.57 11.84
CA ASP A 24 -4.15 1.19 12.62
C ASP A 24 -3.83 0.11 13.68
N ASP A 25 -4.85 -0.34 14.41
CA ASP A 25 -4.73 -1.39 15.45
C ASP A 25 -4.29 -2.78 14.91
N GLU A 26 -4.32 -2.95 13.58
CA GLU A 26 -3.84 -4.14 12.88
C GLU A 26 -2.44 -3.95 12.28
N GLY A 27 -1.80 -2.81 12.51
CA GLY A 27 -0.47 -2.50 11.97
C GLY A 27 -0.51 -1.98 10.52
N ARG A 28 -1.68 -1.72 9.96
CA ARG A 28 -1.81 -1.28 8.56
C ARG A 28 -1.64 0.22 8.43
N THR A 29 -0.75 0.62 7.53
CA THR A 29 -0.62 2.00 7.09
C THR A 29 -1.67 2.40 6.06
N ALA A 30 -1.81 3.70 5.78
CA ALA A 30 -2.63 4.19 4.68
C ALA A 30 -2.25 3.54 3.32
N LEU A 31 -0.97 3.21 3.13
CA LEU A 31 -0.48 2.55 1.91
C LEU A 31 -1.00 1.12 1.78
N HIS A 32 -1.16 0.37 2.88
CA HIS A 32 -1.79 -0.96 2.84
C HIS A 32 -3.20 -0.86 2.25
N TRP A 33 -4.01 0.06 2.76
CA TRP A 33 -5.37 0.26 2.29
C TRP A 33 -5.43 0.70 0.84
N ALA A 34 -4.53 1.60 0.42
CA ALA A 34 -4.47 2.06 -0.97
C ALA A 34 -4.17 0.91 -1.94
N VAL A 35 -3.24 0.02 -1.58
CA VAL A 35 -2.91 -1.18 -2.36
C VAL A 35 -4.05 -2.20 -2.36
N ILE A 36 -4.64 -2.49 -1.19
CA ILE A 36 -5.78 -3.43 -1.08
C ILE A 36 -6.98 -2.95 -1.91
N LYS A 37 -7.17 -1.63 -2.02
CA LYS A 37 -8.23 -1.02 -2.83
C LYS A 37 -7.83 -0.76 -4.29
N ASP A 38 -6.60 -1.12 -4.69
CA ASP A 38 -6.03 -0.89 -6.02
C ASP A 38 -6.16 0.57 -6.49
N SER A 39 -6.05 1.52 -5.55
CA SER A 39 -6.27 2.94 -5.80
C SER A 39 -4.96 3.62 -6.18
N ILE A 40 -4.65 3.63 -7.49
CA ILE A 40 -3.41 4.19 -8.05
C ILE A 40 -3.15 5.62 -7.55
N SER A 41 -4.15 6.51 -7.64
CA SER A 41 -3.96 7.91 -7.22
C SER A 41 -3.61 8.06 -5.74
N CYS A 42 -4.17 7.22 -4.87
CA CYS A 42 -3.82 7.20 -3.45
C CYS A 42 -2.43 6.63 -3.22
N ILE A 43 -2.05 5.56 -3.94
CA ILE A 43 -0.72 4.97 -3.87
C ILE A 43 0.34 6.02 -4.27
N GLU A 44 0.16 6.67 -5.41
CA GLU A 44 1.08 7.72 -5.89
C GLU A 44 1.21 8.85 -4.87
N PHE A 45 0.09 9.36 -4.37
CA PHE A 45 0.09 10.43 -3.37
C PHE A 45 0.84 10.02 -2.10
N LEU A 46 0.59 8.83 -1.57
CA LEU A 46 1.23 8.35 -0.36
C LEU A 46 2.74 8.13 -0.57
N LEU A 47 3.14 7.52 -1.69
CA LEU A 47 4.55 7.30 -2.03
C LEU A 47 5.31 8.62 -2.21
N GLN A 48 4.71 9.60 -2.88
CA GLN A 48 5.28 10.95 -3.04
C GLN A 48 5.48 11.67 -1.70
N ASN A 49 4.64 11.36 -0.70
CA ASN A 49 4.74 11.89 0.66
C ASN A 49 5.63 11.03 1.58
N GLY A 50 6.39 10.07 1.05
CA GLY A 50 7.35 9.28 1.83
C GLY A 50 6.75 8.06 2.55
N ALA A 51 5.64 7.52 2.04
CA ALA A 51 5.08 6.28 2.57
C ALA A 51 6.06 5.12 2.41
N ARG A 52 6.28 4.42 3.51
CA ARG A 52 7.11 3.23 3.60
C ARG A 52 6.34 2.01 3.11
N GLN A 53 6.95 1.32 2.15
CA GLN A 53 6.38 0.13 1.53
C GLN A 53 6.62 -1.15 2.35
N ASP A 54 7.59 -1.09 3.27
CA ASP A 54 8.17 -2.22 4.01
C ASP A 54 7.59 -2.41 5.42
N ILE A 55 6.70 -1.51 5.87
CA ILE A 55 6.05 -1.66 7.18
C ILE A 55 5.12 -2.87 7.13
N PRO A 56 5.30 -3.88 8.01
CA PRO A 56 4.43 -5.04 8.05
C PRO A 56 3.17 -4.76 8.90
N ASP A 57 2.02 -5.22 8.42
CA ASP A 57 0.84 -5.46 9.26
C ASP A 57 0.92 -6.84 9.93
N ARG A 58 -0.17 -7.30 10.57
CA ARG A 58 -0.24 -8.64 11.19
C ARG A 58 -0.01 -9.82 10.24
N PHE A 59 -0.14 -9.59 8.94
CA PHE A 59 0.01 -10.57 7.88
C PHE A 59 1.26 -10.31 7.03
N LYS A 60 1.38 -9.13 6.43
CA LYS A 60 2.35 -8.76 5.37
C LYS A 60 2.56 -7.25 5.28
N ASN A 61 3.55 -6.83 4.50
CA ASN A 61 3.74 -5.41 4.18
C ASN A 61 2.99 -5.00 2.89
N SER A 62 2.84 -3.70 2.67
CA SER A 62 2.16 -3.15 1.49
C SER A 62 2.77 -3.57 0.14
N LYS A 63 4.09 -3.80 0.08
CA LYS A 63 4.77 -4.31 -1.12
C LYS A 63 4.37 -5.75 -1.45
N ASP A 64 4.19 -6.60 -0.44
CA ASP A 64 3.73 -7.98 -0.62
C ASP A 64 2.29 -8.04 -1.13
N TYR A 65 1.43 -7.11 -0.70
CA TYR A 65 0.08 -6.95 -1.26
C TYR A 65 0.14 -6.48 -2.72
N ALA A 66 1.02 -5.52 -3.03
CA ALA A 66 1.20 -4.99 -4.38
C ALA A 66 1.69 -6.07 -5.35
N ALA A 67 2.54 -6.98 -4.89
CA ALA A 67 3.03 -8.11 -5.70
C ALA A 67 1.94 -9.10 -6.13
N LYS A 68 0.78 -9.09 -5.47
CA LYS A 68 -0.39 -9.89 -5.85
C LYS A 68 -1.38 -9.14 -6.74
N SER A 69 -1.18 -7.83 -6.95
CA SER A 69 -2.07 -7.06 -7.82
C SER A 69 -1.85 -7.48 -9.27
N THR A 70 -2.94 -7.63 -10.02
CA THR A 70 -2.90 -7.81 -11.47
C THR A 70 -2.71 -6.48 -12.21
N ASN A 71 -2.75 -5.37 -11.47
CA ASN A 71 -2.62 -4.03 -12.02
C ASN A 71 -1.15 -3.69 -12.29
N LYS A 72 -0.82 -3.56 -13.58
CA LYS A 72 0.53 -3.23 -14.05
C LYS A 72 1.04 -1.90 -13.53
N ASP A 73 0.16 -0.95 -13.24
CA ASP A 73 0.58 0.36 -12.76
C ASP A 73 0.98 0.31 -11.29
N VAL A 74 0.26 -0.47 -10.47
CA VAL A 74 0.69 -0.76 -9.09
C VAL A 74 2.05 -1.47 -9.07
N LEU A 75 2.25 -2.46 -9.94
CA LEU A 75 3.52 -3.17 -10.05
C LEU A 75 4.69 -2.25 -10.42
N LYS A 76 4.47 -1.32 -11.36
CA LYS A 76 5.46 -0.28 -11.71
C LYS A 76 5.76 0.65 -10.55
N LEU A 77 4.73 1.10 -9.83
CA LEU A 77 4.90 2.02 -8.68
C LEU A 77 5.72 1.39 -7.55
N PHE A 78 5.62 0.08 -7.36
CA PHE A 78 6.39 -0.67 -6.37
C PHE A 78 7.70 -1.26 -6.93
N ASN A 79 8.02 -0.99 -8.20
CA ASN A 79 9.16 -1.54 -8.93
C ASN A 79 9.28 -3.07 -8.79
N ILE A 80 8.13 -3.75 -8.92
CA ILE A 80 8.00 -5.21 -8.82
C ILE A 80 8.15 -5.81 -10.21
N SER A 81 9.13 -6.68 -10.39
CA SER A 81 9.33 -7.42 -11.64
C SER A 81 8.37 -8.61 -11.75
N GLU A 82 8.19 -9.16 -12.95
CA GLU A 82 7.40 -10.40 -13.09
C GLU A 82 8.03 -11.58 -12.33
N GLU A 83 9.35 -11.58 -12.16
CA GLU A 83 10.07 -12.59 -11.36
C GLU A 83 9.71 -12.52 -9.88
N ASP A 84 9.53 -11.32 -9.34
CA ASP A 84 9.12 -11.10 -7.94
C ASP A 84 7.69 -11.63 -7.68
N GLN A 85 6.79 -11.55 -8.67
CA GLN A 85 5.44 -12.11 -8.55
C GLN A 85 5.47 -13.64 -8.44
N VAL A 86 6.36 -14.28 -9.21
CA VAL A 86 6.52 -15.75 -9.20
C VAL A 86 7.02 -16.20 -7.83
N LEU A 87 8.02 -15.53 -7.26
CA LEU A 87 8.52 -15.82 -5.91
C LEU A 87 7.46 -15.66 -4.83
N VAL A 88 6.62 -14.62 -4.91
CA VAL A 88 5.47 -14.43 -4.03
C VAL A 88 4.49 -15.60 -4.18
N SER A 89 4.13 -16.00 -5.40
CA SER A 89 3.21 -17.14 -5.63
C SER A 89 3.76 -18.48 -5.11
N LEU A 90 5.08 -18.68 -5.19
CA LEU A 90 5.76 -19.89 -4.72
C LEU A 90 5.91 -19.92 -3.20
N ALA A 91 6.26 -18.80 -2.57
CA ALA A 91 6.38 -18.69 -1.11
C ALA A 91 5.06 -19.01 -0.37
N PHE A 92 3.90 -18.73 -0.99
CA PHE A 92 2.59 -19.03 -0.39
C PHE A 92 2.02 -20.41 -0.77
N SER A 93 2.52 -21.05 -1.83
CA SER A 93 2.11 -22.43 -2.20
C SER A 93 2.92 -23.52 -1.47
N GLY A 94 4.05 -23.16 -0.86
CA GLY A 94 4.95 -24.08 -0.15
C GLY A 94 4.67 -24.30 1.35
N MET A 95 3.77 -23.54 1.99
CA MET A 95 3.34 -23.84 3.37
C MET A 95 2.29 -24.96 3.36
N LYS A 96 2.73 -26.19 3.09
CA LYS A 96 2.03 -27.39 3.56
C LYS A 96 2.33 -27.52 5.06
N LEU A 97 1.28 -27.48 5.88
CA LEU A 97 1.29 -27.93 7.28
C LEU A 97 1.77 -29.38 7.38
#